data_AF-A0A0G0JXY6-F1
#
_entry.id   AF-A0A0G0JXY6-F1
#
_cell.length_a   1.000
_cell.length_b   1.000
_cell.length_c   1.000
_cell.angle_alpha   90.00
_cell.angle_beta   90.00
_cell.angle_gamma   90.00
#
_symmetry.space_group_name_H-M   'P 1'
#
loop_
_entity.id
_entity.type
_entity.pdbx_description
1 polymer ?
#
loop_
_entity_poly.entity_id
_entity_poly.type
_entity_poly.pdbx_seq_one_letter_code
_entity_poly.pdbx_strand_id
1 'polypeptide(L)'
;MFNFFKKIFGSRLFKLFGSTVLMYLAFRKVDLTTLADLLLKVPWWFWVAMLAYQIVLVIIGAYRWSLLLFDKPGVDEVKNFTRASMLGSFYGLLFPTMVASDLLKWLSILKKYPEITKTKLLSSVFLDRVVGFTIFIFSAFLASLVALMTGVAIPWFLVWIFGGLFLGVLVFYFLVFKINLEKIFDRFPWLKKGGDIVELIKNENKSRIYRALGVSLVTELMWVMQVYFISEIFGAGFSLLSVLVVVPVVSMVLLLPISIGGIGARDSMYLVFFGNLGYEPAKILAVSAFSGILGILGSLINGVANYF
;
A
#
# COMPACT_ATOMS: atom_id res chain seq x y z
N MET A 1 -4.99 -28.56 -6.87
CA MET A 1 -5.35 -27.37 -7.68
C MET A 1 -4.86 -26.06 -7.04
N PHE A 2 -5.12 -25.79 -5.75
CA PHE A 2 -4.67 -24.56 -5.05
C PHE A 2 -3.14 -24.33 -5.04
N ASN A 3 -2.34 -25.39 -4.82
CA ASN A 3 -0.86 -25.28 -4.85
C ASN A 3 -0.29 -25.01 -6.24
N PHE A 4 -0.99 -25.41 -7.32
CA PHE A 4 -0.55 -25.19 -8.69
C PHE A 4 -0.75 -23.72 -9.10
N PHE A 5 -1.94 -23.17 -8.81
CA PHE A 5 -2.20 -21.74 -9.01
C PHE A 5 -1.30 -20.85 -8.14
N LYS A 6 -1.06 -21.23 -6.89
CA LYS A 6 -0.12 -20.51 -6.00
C LYS A 6 1.31 -20.53 -6.54
N LYS A 7 1.74 -21.62 -7.18
CA LYS A 7 3.07 -21.76 -7.80
C LYS A 7 3.19 -20.97 -9.10
N ILE A 8 2.12 -20.87 -9.90
CA ILE A 8 2.08 -20.10 -11.14
C ILE A 8 2.02 -18.59 -10.86
N PHE A 9 1.03 -18.12 -10.12
CA PHE A 9 0.87 -16.69 -9.76
C PHE A 9 1.98 -16.20 -8.81
N GLY A 10 2.65 -17.10 -8.10
CA GLY A 10 3.81 -16.80 -7.26
C GLY A 10 5.16 -16.81 -8.00
N SER A 11 5.22 -17.31 -9.25
CA SER A 11 6.48 -17.44 -9.97
C SER A 11 7.01 -16.07 -10.44
N ARG A 12 8.33 -15.88 -10.31
CA ARG A 12 9.01 -14.65 -10.78
C ARG A 12 8.74 -14.40 -12.27
N LEU A 13 8.73 -15.48 -13.06
CA LEU A 13 8.50 -15.46 -14.49
C LEU A 13 7.09 -14.95 -14.84
N PHE A 14 6.05 -15.40 -14.12
CA PHE A 14 4.69 -14.92 -14.36
C PHE A 14 4.55 -13.43 -14.08
N LYS A 15 5.09 -12.95 -12.96
CA LYS A 15 5.02 -11.52 -12.61
C LYS A 15 5.83 -10.66 -13.56
N LEU A 16 7.01 -11.12 -13.97
CA LEU A 16 7.86 -10.42 -14.93
C LEU A 16 7.16 -10.36 -16.29
N PHE A 17 6.64 -11.48 -16.78
CA PHE A 17 5.85 -11.54 -18.00
C PHE A 17 4.63 -10.61 -17.93
N GLY A 18 3.84 -10.69 -16.85
CA GLY A 18 2.67 -9.82 -16.64
C GLY A 18 3.05 -8.34 -16.62
N SER A 19 4.12 -7.96 -15.91
CA SER A 19 4.59 -6.57 -15.85
C SER A 19 5.08 -6.10 -17.23
N THR A 20 5.84 -6.92 -17.96
CA THR A 20 6.32 -6.60 -19.32
C THR A 20 5.16 -6.45 -20.29
N VAL A 21 4.17 -7.35 -20.25
CA VAL A 21 2.97 -7.26 -21.10
C VAL A 21 2.18 -6.00 -20.77
N LEU A 22 1.93 -5.72 -19.50
CA LEU A 22 1.20 -4.53 -19.07
C LEU A 22 1.95 -3.23 -19.43
N MET A 23 3.28 -3.20 -19.26
CA MET A 23 4.10 -2.09 -19.72
C MET A 23 4.02 -1.92 -21.24
N TYR A 24 4.20 -3.00 -22.00
CA TYR A 24 4.06 -2.95 -23.46
C TYR A 24 2.68 -2.42 -23.88
N LEU A 25 1.60 -2.89 -23.25
CA LEU A 25 0.26 -2.42 -23.53
C LEU A 25 0.04 -0.94 -23.18
N ALA A 26 0.65 -0.46 -22.09
CA ALA A 26 0.60 0.94 -21.67
C ALA A 26 1.40 1.86 -22.61
N PHE A 27 2.63 1.47 -22.98
CA PHE A 27 3.55 2.32 -23.74
C PHE A 27 3.43 2.20 -25.26
N ARG A 28 2.81 1.15 -25.83
CA ARG A 28 2.72 0.95 -27.30
C ARG A 28 2.04 2.09 -28.07
N LYS A 29 1.27 2.95 -27.39
CA LYS A 29 0.53 4.07 -27.99
C LYS A 29 1.11 5.45 -27.61
N VAL A 30 2.26 5.49 -26.93
CA VAL A 30 2.82 6.72 -26.39
C VAL A 30 4.19 6.99 -26.99
N ASP A 31 4.40 8.23 -27.39
CA ASP A 31 5.69 8.74 -27.81
C ASP A 31 6.63 8.87 -26.61
N LEU A 32 7.63 7.99 -26.57
CA LEU A 32 8.64 7.95 -25.50
C LEU A 32 9.49 9.23 -25.45
N THR A 33 9.64 9.95 -26.56
CA THR A 33 10.38 11.23 -26.58
C THR A 33 9.61 12.29 -25.83
N THR A 34 8.31 12.41 -26.10
CA THR A 34 7.40 13.33 -25.38
C THR A 34 7.38 13.02 -23.88
N LEU A 35 7.36 11.74 -23.50
CA LEU A 35 7.41 11.35 -22.08
C LEU A 35 8.73 11.76 -21.41
N ALA A 36 9.86 11.53 -22.07
CA ALA A 36 11.17 11.92 -21.55
C ALA A 36 11.26 13.45 -21.38
N ASP A 37 10.78 14.22 -22.35
CA ASP A 37 10.75 15.68 -22.29
C ASP A 37 9.91 16.20 -21.12
N LEU A 38 8.77 15.56 -20.83
CA LEU A 38 7.95 15.89 -19.67
C LEU A 38 8.71 15.66 -18.36
N LEU A 39 9.39 14.51 -18.23
CA LEU A 39 10.16 14.17 -17.02
C LEU A 39 11.34 15.12 -16.80
N LEU A 40 12.03 15.52 -17.87
CA LEU A 40 13.19 16.43 -17.79
C LEU A 40 12.79 17.87 -17.43
N LYS A 41 11.54 18.27 -17.69
CA LYS A 41 11.02 19.60 -17.34
C LYS A 41 10.63 19.74 -15.86
N VAL A 42 10.59 18.64 -15.10
CA VAL A 42 10.25 18.70 -13.67
C VAL A 42 11.37 19.42 -12.91
N PRO A 43 11.06 20.50 -12.17
CA PRO A 43 12.08 21.25 -11.46
C PRO A 43 12.67 20.43 -10.30
N TRP A 44 13.97 20.62 -10.04
CA TRP A 44 14.71 19.85 -9.03
C TRP A 44 14.09 19.94 -7.62
N TRP A 45 13.51 21.09 -7.25
CA TRP A 45 12.91 21.29 -5.94
C TRP A 45 11.69 20.39 -5.73
N PHE A 46 10.96 20.07 -6.81
CA PHE A 46 9.77 19.21 -6.74
C PHE A 46 10.18 17.75 -6.46
N TRP A 47 11.29 17.30 -7.05
CA TRP A 47 11.88 16.00 -6.70
C TRP A 47 12.21 15.91 -5.21
N VAL A 48 12.91 16.92 -4.67
CA VAL A 48 13.28 16.97 -3.25
C VAL A 48 12.03 16.99 -2.37
N ALA A 49 11.03 17.81 -2.70
CA ALA A 49 9.78 17.89 -1.96
C ALA A 49 9.02 16.54 -1.94
N MET A 50 8.91 15.87 -3.08
CA MET A 50 8.22 14.57 -3.17
C MET A 50 8.99 13.43 -2.50
N LEU A 51 10.32 13.48 -2.49
CA LEU A 51 11.14 12.53 -1.71
C LEU A 51 10.99 12.77 -0.21
N ALA A 52 11.02 14.03 0.24
CA ALA A 52 10.74 14.38 1.64
C ALA A 52 9.33 13.94 2.06
N TYR A 53 8.34 14.14 1.17
CA TYR A 53 6.97 13.68 1.38
C TYR A 53 6.89 12.16 1.60
N GLN A 54 7.63 11.37 0.81
CA GLN A 54 7.72 9.92 1.02
C GLN A 54 8.37 9.54 2.34
N ILE A 55 9.42 10.25 2.77
CA ILE A 55 10.06 9.99 4.07
C ILE A 55 9.05 10.21 5.19
N VAL A 56 8.25 11.29 5.12
CA VAL A 56 7.17 11.55 6.08
C VAL A 56 6.14 10.42 6.06
N LEU A 57 5.71 9.95 4.88
CA LEU A 57 4.81 8.80 4.75
C LEU A 57 5.39 7.53 5.42
N VAL A 58 6.68 7.26 5.24
CA VAL A 58 7.36 6.11 5.87
C VAL A 58 7.38 6.25 7.39
N ILE A 59 7.65 7.45 7.92
CA ILE A 59 7.62 7.72 9.36
C ILE A 59 6.22 7.51 9.94
N ILE A 60 5.18 8.02 9.28
CA ILE A 60 3.79 7.85 9.72
C ILE A 60 3.38 6.37 9.67
N GLY A 61 3.76 5.65 8.60
CA GLY A 61 3.53 4.21 8.50
C GLY A 61 4.28 3.40 9.57
N ALA A 62 5.50 3.80 9.92
CA ALA A 62 6.26 3.20 11.01
C ALA A 62 5.63 3.47 12.38
N TYR A 63 5.15 4.70 12.61
CA TYR A 63 4.36 5.03 13.81
C TYR A 63 3.10 4.16 13.90
N ARG A 64 2.35 4.01 12.79
CA ARG A 64 1.20 3.12 12.71
C ARG A 64 1.55 1.69 13.14
N TRP A 65 2.62 1.13 12.58
CA TRP A 65 3.03 -0.23 12.92
C TRP A 65 3.47 -0.34 14.39
N SER A 66 4.19 0.66 14.91
CA SER A 66 4.61 0.67 16.31
C SER A 66 3.44 0.73 17.30
N LEU A 67 2.33 1.40 16.96
CA LEU A 67 1.11 1.42 17.78
C LEU A 67 0.54 0.01 18.00
N LEU A 68 0.75 -0.92 17.07
CA LEU A 68 0.24 -2.28 17.20
C LEU A 68 1.00 -3.12 18.23
N LEU A 69 2.19 -2.68 18.64
CA LEU A 69 3.01 -3.35 19.65
C LEU A 69 3.10 -2.56 20.96
N PHE A 70 3.12 -1.22 20.86
CA PHE A 70 3.28 -0.31 22.00
C PHE A 70 2.04 0.55 22.16
N ASP A 71 1.57 0.73 23.40
CA ASP A 71 0.40 1.58 23.63
C ASP A 71 0.66 3.05 23.31
N LYS A 72 1.86 3.54 23.64
CA LYS A 72 2.32 4.90 23.37
C LYS A 72 3.77 4.83 22.88
N PRO A 73 4.01 4.54 21.58
CA PRO A 73 5.36 4.48 21.05
C PRO A 73 6.01 5.86 21.17
N GLY A 74 7.21 5.91 21.75
CA GLY A 74 8.04 7.10 21.84
C GLY A 74 8.85 7.33 20.56
N VAL A 75 9.74 8.33 20.63
CA VAL A 75 10.57 8.74 19.49
C VAL A 75 11.51 7.60 19.05
N ASP A 76 12.06 6.86 20.01
CA ASP A 76 12.99 5.76 19.72
C ASP A 76 12.28 4.57 19.05
N GLU A 77 11.07 4.22 19.49
CA GLU A 77 10.26 3.20 18.85
C GLU A 77 9.96 3.58 17.40
N VAL A 78 9.45 4.79 17.16
CA VAL A 78 9.13 5.26 15.81
C VAL A 78 10.37 5.29 14.93
N LYS A 79 11.52 5.73 15.45
CA LYS A 79 12.80 5.74 14.72
C LYS A 79 13.24 4.33 14.33
N ASN A 80 13.17 3.38 15.27
CA ASN A 80 13.55 1.99 15.00
C ASN A 80 12.61 1.34 13.97
N PHE A 81 11.30 1.60 14.06
CA PHE A 81 10.31 1.10 13.10
C PHE A 81 10.45 1.76 11.72
N THR A 82 10.88 3.02 11.68
CA THR A 82 11.15 3.75 10.44
C THR A 82 12.36 3.14 9.75
N ARG A 83 13.47 2.94 10.47
CA ARG A 83 14.67 2.24 9.96
C ARG A 83 14.34 0.85 9.45
N ALA A 84 13.58 0.07 10.22
CA ALA A 84 13.11 -1.24 9.81
C ALA A 84 12.29 -1.16 8.51
N SER A 85 11.34 -0.24 8.41
CA SER A 85 10.48 -0.05 7.23
C SER A 85 11.29 0.36 6.01
N MET A 86 12.24 1.27 6.18
CA MET A 86 13.17 1.73 5.14
C MET A 86 14.02 0.58 4.59
N LEU A 87 14.61 -0.25 5.47
CA LEU A 87 15.34 -1.46 5.07
C LEU A 87 14.44 -2.41 4.28
N GLY A 88 13.22 -2.66 4.77
CA GLY A 88 12.27 -3.52 4.07
C GLY A 88 11.90 -2.99 2.68
N SER A 89 11.71 -1.67 2.52
CA SER A 89 11.43 -1.07 1.21
C SER A 89 12.63 -1.21 0.27
N PHE A 90 13.84 -0.95 0.75
CA PHE A 90 15.07 -1.11 -0.04
C PHE A 90 15.24 -2.55 -0.54
N TYR A 91 15.22 -3.53 0.36
CA TYR A 91 15.33 -4.93 -0.03
C TYR A 91 14.12 -5.40 -0.83
N GLY A 92 12.96 -4.78 -0.65
CA GLY A 92 11.77 -5.03 -1.46
C GLY A 92 11.95 -4.74 -2.95
N LEU A 93 12.93 -3.91 -3.34
CA LEU A 93 13.32 -3.76 -4.74
C LEU A 93 13.98 -5.02 -5.31
N LEU A 94 14.71 -5.77 -4.48
CA LEU A 94 15.45 -6.98 -4.86
C LEU A 94 14.59 -8.24 -4.78
N PHE A 95 13.56 -8.23 -3.92
CA PHE A 95 12.70 -9.38 -3.70
C PHE A 95 11.35 -9.25 -4.43
N PRO A 96 10.96 -10.21 -5.28
CA PRO A 96 9.70 -10.18 -6.02
C PRO A 96 8.47 -10.52 -5.17
N THR A 97 8.63 -10.74 -3.86
CA THR A 97 7.56 -11.07 -2.94
C THR A 97 7.54 -10.10 -1.77
N MET A 98 6.36 -9.54 -1.51
CA MET A 98 6.10 -8.63 -0.37
C MET A 98 6.37 -9.30 0.99
N VAL A 99 6.28 -10.64 1.05
CA VAL A 99 6.60 -11.41 2.25
C VAL A 99 8.09 -11.36 2.58
N ALA A 100 8.96 -11.39 1.57
CA ALA A 100 10.40 -11.37 1.79
C ALA A 100 10.91 -10.00 2.25
N SER A 101 10.31 -8.91 1.77
CA SER A 101 10.64 -7.55 2.24
C SER A 101 10.20 -7.31 3.69
N ASP A 102 9.00 -7.78 4.06
CA ASP A 102 8.54 -7.71 5.46
C ASP A 102 9.39 -8.60 6.39
N LEU A 103 9.94 -9.70 5.87
CA LEU A 103 10.87 -10.59 6.56
C LEU A 103 12.23 -9.94 6.90
N LEU A 104 12.53 -8.74 6.39
CA LEU A 104 13.78 -8.05 6.75
C LEU A 104 13.52 -6.98 7.80
N LYS A 105 12.34 -6.35 7.76
CA LYS A 105 11.89 -5.37 8.76
C LYS A 105 11.88 -5.99 10.16
N TRP A 106 11.20 -7.12 10.32
CA TRP A 106 11.02 -7.77 11.62
C TRP A 106 12.33 -8.29 12.25
N LEU A 107 13.35 -8.68 11.48
CA LEU A 107 14.64 -9.14 12.03
C LEU A 107 15.38 -8.00 12.73
N SER A 108 15.31 -6.79 12.17
CA SER A 108 15.91 -5.60 12.77
C SER A 108 15.21 -5.21 14.08
N ILE A 109 13.88 -5.36 14.15
CA ILE A 109 13.09 -5.11 15.35
C ILE A 109 13.33 -6.18 16.41
N LEU A 110 13.38 -7.47 16.06
CA LEU A 110 13.69 -8.56 17.00
C LEU A 110 15.06 -8.39 17.67
N LYS A 111 16.06 -7.93 16.92
CA LYS A 111 17.39 -7.66 17.48
C LYS A 111 17.35 -6.52 18.50
N LYS A 112 16.47 -5.54 18.30
CA LYS A 112 16.36 -4.34 19.14
C LYS A 112 15.48 -4.57 20.38
N TYR A 113 14.45 -5.40 20.24
CA TYR A 113 13.44 -5.73 21.27
C TYR A 113 13.41 -7.26 21.49
N PRO A 114 14.44 -7.85 22.11
CA PRO A 114 14.55 -9.29 22.31
C PRO A 114 13.44 -9.88 23.19
N GLU A 115 12.76 -9.05 23.98
CA GLU A 115 11.60 -9.41 24.81
C GLU A 115 10.33 -9.69 23.99
N ILE A 116 10.25 -9.19 22.75
CA ILE A 116 9.12 -9.45 21.86
C ILE A 116 9.35 -10.78 21.15
N THR A 117 8.41 -11.72 21.32
CA THR A 117 8.49 -13.02 20.64
C THR A 117 8.39 -12.86 19.12
N LYS A 118 9.06 -13.76 18.38
CA LYS A 118 8.98 -13.80 16.90
C LYS A 118 7.55 -13.88 16.39
N THR A 119 6.72 -14.67 17.07
CA THR A 119 5.32 -14.90 16.72
C THR A 119 4.48 -13.64 16.95
N LYS A 120 4.65 -12.93 18.08
CA LYS A 120 3.98 -11.65 18.35
C LYS A 120 4.35 -10.57 17.35
N LEU A 121 5.63 -10.49 16.95
CA LEU A 121 6.05 -9.56 15.92
C LEU A 121 5.43 -9.89 14.55
N LEU A 122 5.38 -11.17 14.15
CA LEU A 122 4.65 -11.59 12.94
C LEU A 122 3.17 -11.20 12.99
N SER A 123 2.52 -11.43 14.12
CA SER A 123 1.13 -11.06 14.33
C SER A 123 0.93 -9.55 14.19
N SER A 124 1.87 -8.72 14.66
CA SER A 124 1.80 -7.26 14.49
C SER A 124 1.92 -6.82 13.04
N VAL A 125 2.81 -7.47 12.25
CA VAL A 125 2.97 -7.18 10.81
C VAL A 125 1.71 -7.60 10.07
N PHE A 126 1.16 -8.77 10.39
CA PHE A 126 -0.10 -9.21 9.81
C PHE A 126 -1.23 -8.24 10.15
N LEU A 127 -1.32 -7.80 11.40
CA LEU A 127 -2.32 -6.82 11.83
C LEU A 127 -2.13 -5.46 11.13
N ASP A 128 -0.90 -5.02 10.91
CA ASP A 128 -0.59 -3.82 10.12
C ASP A 128 -1.12 -3.93 8.69
N ARG A 129 -0.98 -5.11 8.06
CA ARG A 129 -1.56 -5.40 6.74
C ARG A 129 -3.08 -5.37 6.76
N VAL A 130 -3.72 -5.96 7.78
CA VAL A 130 -5.18 -5.94 7.93
C VAL A 130 -5.70 -4.50 8.09
N VAL A 131 -5.03 -3.67 8.90
CA VAL A 131 -5.35 -2.26 9.09
C VAL A 131 -5.22 -1.49 7.77
N GLY A 132 -4.11 -1.69 7.04
CA GLY A 132 -3.91 -1.07 5.73
C GLY A 132 -4.98 -1.48 4.70
N PHE A 133 -5.26 -2.79 4.58
CA PHE A 133 -6.29 -3.30 3.69
C PHE A 133 -7.69 -2.82 4.04
N THR A 134 -7.99 -2.67 5.34
CA THR A 134 -9.25 -2.09 5.81
C THR A 134 -9.46 -0.71 5.19
N ILE A 135 -8.45 0.15 5.24
CA ILE A 135 -8.53 1.51 4.70
C ILE A 135 -8.57 1.49 3.17
N PHE A 136 -7.79 0.66 2.49
CA PHE A 136 -7.89 0.55 1.02
C PHE A 136 -9.29 0.13 0.57
N ILE A 137 -9.89 -0.87 1.23
CA ILE A 137 -11.25 -1.34 0.92
C ILE A 137 -12.27 -0.25 1.20
N PHE A 138 -12.17 0.42 2.36
CA PHE A 138 -13.06 1.52 2.73
C PHE A 138 -12.98 2.68 1.72
N SER A 139 -11.77 3.14 1.40
CA SER A 139 -11.53 4.24 0.47
C SER A 139 -11.98 3.89 -0.95
N ALA A 140 -11.72 2.67 -1.44
CA ALA A 140 -12.17 2.23 -2.75
C ALA A 140 -13.70 2.08 -2.83
N PHE A 141 -14.34 1.59 -1.76
CA PHE A 141 -15.80 1.52 -1.70
C PHE A 141 -16.41 2.92 -1.70
N LEU A 142 -15.93 3.82 -0.84
CA LEU A 142 -16.39 5.21 -0.79
C LEU A 142 -16.18 5.92 -2.14
N ALA A 143 -14.99 5.80 -2.73
CA ALA A 143 -14.68 6.31 -4.05
C ALA A 143 -15.66 5.77 -5.11
N SER A 144 -16.02 4.49 -5.02
CA SER A 144 -16.95 3.89 -5.98
C SER A 144 -18.37 4.43 -5.85
N LEU A 145 -18.83 4.74 -4.64
CA LEU A 145 -20.12 5.41 -4.42
C LEU A 145 -20.11 6.84 -4.94
N VAL A 146 -19.04 7.60 -4.66
CA VAL A 146 -18.88 8.97 -5.16
C VAL A 146 -18.88 8.98 -6.69
N ALA A 147 -18.20 8.03 -7.33
CA ALA A 147 -18.16 7.93 -8.78
C ALA A 147 -19.56 7.77 -9.41
N LEU A 148 -20.45 6.98 -8.79
CA LEU A 148 -21.84 6.85 -9.22
C LEU A 148 -22.60 8.18 -9.15
N MET A 149 -22.31 9.02 -8.15
CA MET A 149 -22.98 10.30 -7.94
C MET A 149 -22.45 11.41 -8.84
N THR A 150 -21.16 11.35 -9.21
CA THR A 150 -20.48 12.44 -9.93
C THR A 150 -20.25 12.14 -11.41
N GLY A 151 -20.67 10.96 -11.90
CA GLY A 151 -20.50 10.55 -13.30
C GLY A 151 -19.06 10.19 -13.68
N VAL A 152 -18.17 9.98 -12.70
CA VAL A 152 -16.82 9.47 -12.97
C VAL A 152 -16.96 8.00 -13.40
N ALA A 153 -16.56 7.71 -14.64
CA ALA A 153 -16.77 6.41 -15.25
C ALA A 153 -15.89 5.31 -14.64
N ILE A 154 -16.38 4.67 -13.59
CA ILE A 154 -15.88 3.38 -13.10
C ILE A 154 -16.87 2.26 -13.48
N PRO A 155 -16.40 1.02 -13.73
CA PRO A 155 -17.29 -0.10 -13.96
C PRO A 155 -18.22 -0.33 -12.76
N TRP A 156 -19.53 -0.35 -13.01
CA TRP A 156 -20.56 -0.45 -11.97
C TRP A 156 -20.41 -1.68 -11.07
N PHE A 157 -19.89 -2.79 -11.60
CA PHE A 157 -19.69 -4.02 -10.83
C PHE A 157 -18.66 -3.87 -9.71
N LEU A 158 -17.72 -2.90 -9.80
CA LEU A 158 -16.74 -2.64 -8.75
C LEU A 158 -17.39 -2.16 -7.45
N VAL A 159 -18.53 -1.47 -7.52
CA VAL A 159 -19.28 -1.03 -6.34
C VAL A 159 -19.75 -2.25 -5.53
N TRP A 160 -20.23 -3.29 -6.20
CA TRP A 160 -20.65 -4.54 -5.55
C TRP A 160 -19.47 -5.33 -5.00
N ILE A 161 -18.35 -5.40 -5.74
CA ILE A 161 -17.14 -6.07 -5.27
C ILE A 161 -16.60 -5.38 -4.02
N PHE A 162 -16.40 -4.06 -4.06
CA PHE A 162 -15.87 -3.30 -2.93
C PHE A 162 -16.87 -3.25 -1.77
N GLY A 163 -18.17 -3.15 -2.04
CA GLY A 163 -19.22 -3.23 -1.02
C GLY A 163 -19.24 -4.59 -0.30
N GLY A 164 -19.10 -5.69 -1.04
CA GLY A 164 -18.99 -7.02 -0.45
C GLY A 164 -17.72 -7.20 0.40
N LEU A 165 -16.58 -6.71 -0.08
CA LEU A 165 -15.33 -6.70 0.68
C LEU A 165 -15.45 -5.83 1.94
N PHE A 166 -16.07 -4.66 1.84
CA PHE A 166 -16.31 -3.77 2.97
C PHE A 166 -17.22 -4.40 4.01
N LEU A 167 -18.29 -5.09 3.59
CA LEU A 167 -19.14 -5.88 4.49
C LEU A 167 -18.32 -6.98 5.20
N GLY A 168 -17.43 -7.66 4.47
CA GLY A 168 -16.51 -8.65 5.06
C GLY A 168 -15.60 -8.04 6.13
N VAL A 169 -15.09 -6.83 5.91
CA VAL A 169 -14.31 -6.06 6.88
C VAL A 169 -15.15 -5.70 8.12
N LEU A 170 -16.40 -5.26 7.93
CA LEU A 170 -17.32 -4.97 9.03
C LEU A 170 -17.60 -6.21 9.87
N VAL A 171 -17.84 -7.36 9.23
CA VAL A 171 -18.02 -8.65 9.92
C VAL A 171 -16.74 -9.04 10.65
N PHE A 172 -15.58 -8.94 10.01
CA PHE A 172 -14.30 -9.25 10.65
C PHE A 172 -14.10 -8.45 11.95
N TYR A 173 -14.28 -7.13 11.91
CA TYR A 173 -14.15 -6.32 13.11
C TYR A 173 -15.27 -6.61 14.11
N PHE A 174 -16.51 -6.83 13.68
CA PHE A 174 -17.56 -7.25 14.62
C PHE A 174 -17.16 -8.51 15.39
N LEU A 175 -16.61 -9.54 14.73
CA LEU A 175 -16.13 -10.76 15.38
C LEU A 175 -14.97 -10.46 16.34
N VAL A 176 -13.95 -9.71 15.90
CA VAL A 176 -12.79 -9.34 16.73
C VAL A 176 -13.20 -8.53 17.96
N PHE A 177 -14.18 -7.64 17.82
CA PHE A 177 -14.57 -6.71 18.85
C PHE A 177 -15.65 -7.26 19.81
N LYS A 178 -16.52 -8.18 19.37
CA LYS A 178 -17.62 -8.69 20.20
C LYS A 178 -17.40 -10.10 20.73
N ILE A 179 -16.64 -10.94 20.02
CA ILE A 179 -16.43 -12.32 20.43
C ILE A 179 -15.17 -12.43 21.28
N ASN A 180 -15.25 -13.19 22.38
CA ASN A 180 -14.06 -13.54 23.15
C ASN A 180 -13.26 -14.62 22.37
N LEU A 181 -12.33 -14.14 21.53
CA LEU A 181 -11.48 -15.00 20.71
C LEU A 181 -10.56 -15.90 21.55
N GLU A 182 -10.23 -15.53 22.79
CA GLU A 182 -9.42 -16.38 23.68
C GLU A 182 -10.12 -17.72 23.94
N LYS A 183 -11.41 -17.68 24.28
CA LYS A 183 -12.22 -18.90 24.51
C LYS A 183 -12.26 -19.82 23.30
N ILE A 184 -12.22 -19.27 22.09
CA ILE A 184 -12.22 -20.05 20.85
C ILE A 184 -10.85 -20.69 20.63
N PHE A 185 -9.77 -19.94 20.83
CA PHE A 185 -8.40 -20.44 20.67
C PHE A 185 -8.04 -21.47 21.75
N ASP A 186 -8.57 -21.33 22.96
CA ASP A 186 -8.41 -22.30 24.04
C ASP A 186 -9.16 -23.61 23.76
N ARG A 187 -10.32 -23.55 23.11
CA ARG A 187 -11.14 -24.71 22.75
C ARG A 187 -10.51 -25.55 21.61
N PHE A 188 -9.71 -24.95 20.74
CA PHE A 188 -9.13 -25.62 19.57
C PHE A 188 -7.59 -25.66 19.62
N PRO A 189 -6.97 -26.79 20.00
CA PRO A 189 -5.52 -26.91 20.20
C PRO A 189 -4.66 -26.50 18.99
N TRP A 190 -5.18 -26.70 17.77
CA TRP A 190 -4.48 -26.32 16.53
C TRP A 190 -4.40 -24.79 16.30
N LEU A 191 -5.25 -24.00 16.97
CA LEU A 191 -5.25 -22.53 16.91
C LEU A 191 -4.29 -21.89 17.92
N LYS A 192 -3.79 -22.63 18.93
CA LYS A 192 -2.88 -22.08 19.95
C LYS A 192 -1.60 -21.46 19.38
N LYS A 193 -1.16 -21.89 18.19
CA LYS A 193 -0.03 -21.29 17.45
C LYS A 193 -0.27 -19.83 17.05
N GLY A 194 -1.52 -19.35 17.05
CA GLY A 194 -1.90 -17.96 16.81
C GLY A 194 -2.30 -17.19 18.06
N GLY A 195 -2.02 -17.69 19.29
CA GLY A 195 -2.40 -17.00 20.53
C GLY A 195 -1.90 -15.55 20.60
N ASP A 196 -0.72 -15.27 20.06
CA ASP A 196 -0.13 -13.92 20.06
C ASP A 196 -0.95 -12.90 19.24
N ILE A 197 -1.66 -13.33 18.18
CA ILE A 197 -2.57 -12.41 17.48
C ILE A 197 -3.79 -12.08 18.34
N VAL A 198 -4.28 -13.04 19.13
CA VAL A 198 -5.39 -12.83 20.05
C VAL A 198 -4.99 -11.85 21.14
N GLU A 199 -3.74 -11.93 21.63
CA GLU A 199 -3.18 -10.96 22.58
C GLU A 199 -3.19 -9.53 22.03
N LEU A 200 -2.75 -9.33 20.78
CA LEU A 200 -2.69 -8.00 20.16
C LEU A 200 -4.08 -7.38 19.90
N ILE A 201 -5.12 -8.19 19.77
CA ILE A 201 -6.50 -7.74 19.52
C ILE A 201 -7.40 -7.82 20.77
N LYS A 202 -6.83 -8.08 21.96
CA LYS A 202 -7.55 -8.04 23.24
C LYS A 202 -8.23 -6.70 23.46
N ASN A 203 -9.25 -6.71 24.31
CA ASN A 203 -10.05 -5.52 24.64
C ASN A 203 -9.20 -4.32 25.06
N GLU A 204 -8.16 -4.54 25.87
CA GLU A 204 -7.23 -3.52 26.35
C GLU A 204 -6.40 -2.87 25.22
N ASN A 205 -6.17 -3.59 24.12
CA ASN A 205 -5.35 -3.15 23.00
C ASN A 205 -6.18 -2.55 21.84
N LYS A 206 -7.52 -2.57 21.93
CA LYS A 206 -8.43 -2.07 20.90
C LYS A 206 -8.23 -0.60 20.53
N SER A 207 -7.90 0.24 21.52
CA SER A 207 -7.55 1.64 21.30
C SER A 207 -6.39 1.80 20.31
N ARG A 208 -5.44 0.86 20.30
CA ARG A 208 -4.31 0.84 19.36
C ARG A 208 -4.76 0.59 17.93
N ILE A 209 -5.73 -0.31 17.72
CA ILE A 209 -6.29 -0.61 16.40
C ILE A 209 -7.02 0.60 15.83
N TYR A 210 -7.85 1.29 16.63
CA TYR A 210 -8.55 2.50 16.18
C TYR A 210 -7.58 3.63 15.81
N ARG A 211 -6.54 3.84 16.62
CA ARG A 211 -5.48 4.80 16.30
C ARG A 211 -4.74 4.41 15.03
N ALA A 212 -4.40 3.13 14.86
CA ALA A 212 -3.73 2.64 13.66
C ALA A 212 -4.60 2.80 12.39
N LEU A 213 -5.92 2.59 12.49
CA LEU A 213 -6.88 2.85 11.41
C LEU A 213 -6.93 4.34 11.04
N GLY A 214 -7.00 5.23 12.05
CA GLY A 214 -6.98 6.67 11.83
C GLY A 214 -5.68 7.13 11.14
N VAL A 215 -4.53 6.65 11.62
CA VAL A 215 -3.23 6.91 10.98
C VAL A 215 -3.20 6.36 9.55
N SER A 216 -3.76 5.18 9.32
CA SER A 216 -3.82 4.56 7.99
C SER A 216 -4.69 5.36 7.00
N LEU A 217 -5.78 5.96 7.48
CA LEU A 217 -6.62 6.85 6.67
C LEU A 217 -5.85 8.10 6.25
N VAL A 218 -5.09 8.70 7.18
CA VAL A 218 -4.23 9.85 6.87
C VAL A 218 -3.17 9.46 5.83
N THR A 219 -2.49 8.32 6.00
CA THR A 219 -1.49 7.89 5.01
C THR A 219 -2.08 7.62 3.63
N GLU A 220 -3.32 7.10 3.57
CA GLU A 220 -4.01 6.87 2.30
C GLU A 220 -4.35 8.19 1.61
N LEU A 221 -4.91 9.16 2.34
CA LEU A 221 -5.17 10.50 1.80
C LEU A 221 -3.89 11.18 1.34
N MET A 222 -2.80 11.05 2.11
CA MET A 222 -1.51 11.58 1.72
C MET A 222 -0.98 10.92 0.43
N TRP A 223 -1.17 9.61 0.25
CA TRP A 223 -0.80 8.93 -0.98
C TRP A 223 -1.61 9.45 -2.19
N VAL A 224 -2.91 9.63 -2.02
CA VAL A 224 -3.80 10.22 -3.04
C VAL A 224 -3.38 11.65 -3.40
N MET A 225 -3.08 12.48 -2.40
CA MET A 225 -2.62 13.86 -2.60
C MET A 225 -1.26 13.93 -3.28
N GLN A 226 -0.37 12.96 -3.07
CA GLN A 226 0.89 12.88 -3.80
C GLN A 226 0.65 12.77 -5.31
N VAL A 227 -0.27 11.90 -5.72
CA VAL A 227 -0.64 11.75 -7.15
C VAL A 227 -1.24 13.06 -7.68
N TYR A 228 -2.05 13.75 -6.88
CA TYR A 228 -2.59 15.06 -7.26
C TYR A 228 -1.48 16.10 -7.49
N PHE A 229 -0.54 16.27 -6.56
CA PHE A 229 0.58 17.21 -6.74
C PHE A 229 1.45 16.86 -7.94
N ILE A 230 1.67 15.57 -8.20
CA ILE A 230 2.39 15.12 -9.39
C ILE A 230 1.58 15.48 -10.65
N SER A 231 0.27 15.30 -10.65
CA SER A 231 -0.57 15.69 -11.80
C SER A 231 -0.54 17.19 -12.11
N GLU A 232 -0.46 18.03 -11.08
CA GLU A 232 -0.32 19.48 -11.22
C GLU A 232 1.03 19.85 -11.86
N ILE A 233 2.16 19.27 -11.42
CA ILE A 233 3.47 19.63 -11.99
C ILE A 233 3.60 19.25 -13.47
N PHE A 234 2.93 18.18 -13.90
CA PHE A 234 2.89 17.75 -15.29
C PHE A 234 1.81 18.47 -16.12
N GLY A 235 1.00 19.34 -15.50
CA GLY A 235 -0.13 20.00 -16.17
C GLY A 235 -1.12 19.00 -16.76
N ALA A 236 -1.34 17.88 -16.06
CA ALA A 236 -2.23 16.80 -16.49
C ALA A 236 -3.72 17.18 -16.36
N GLY A 237 -4.03 18.22 -15.56
CA GLY A 237 -5.38 18.75 -15.39
C GLY A 237 -6.31 17.84 -14.58
N PHE A 238 -5.76 16.88 -13.84
CA PHE A 238 -6.57 15.99 -13.01
C PHE A 238 -7.31 16.81 -11.95
N SER A 239 -8.62 16.72 -11.91
CA SER A 239 -9.38 17.33 -10.83
C SER A 239 -9.11 16.58 -9.52
N LEU A 240 -9.13 17.27 -8.39
CA LEU A 240 -8.98 16.63 -7.08
C LEU A 240 -10.00 15.49 -6.88
N LEU A 241 -11.25 15.69 -7.34
CA LEU A 241 -12.29 14.67 -7.32
C LEU A 241 -11.90 13.43 -8.13
N SER A 242 -11.36 13.60 -9.35
CA SER A 242 -10.92 12.47 -10.16
C SER A 242 -9.82 11.66 -9.46
N VAL A 243 -8.89 12.33 -8.78
CA VAL A 243 -7.79 11.68 -8.05
C VAL A 243 -8.31 10.95 -6.81
N LEU A 244 -9.21 11.58 -6.05
CA LEU A 244 -9.87 10.98 -4.87
C LEU A 244 -10.73 9.76 -5.21
N VAL A 245 -11.24 9.67 -6.44
CA VAL A 245 -12.03 8.51 -6.90
C VAL A 245 -11.13 7.44 -7.52
N VAL A 246 -10.29 7.82 -8.48
CA VAL A 246 -9.53 6.86 -9.29
C VAL A 246 -8.41 6.21 -8.48
N VAL A 247 -7.66 6.98 -7.68
CA VAL A 247 -6.47 6.44 -7.00
C VAL A 247 -6.82 5.32 -6.02
N PRO A 248 -7.82 5.44 -5.12
CA PRO A 248 -8.19 4.33 -4.23
C PRO A 248 -8.63 3.06 -4.97
N VAL A 249 -9.38 3.21 -6.07
CA VAL A 249 -9.80 2.08 -6.91
C VAL A 249 -8.58 1.38 -7.52
N VAL A 250 -7.62 2.17 -8.04
CA VAL A 250 -6.38 1.63 -8.61
C VAL A 250 -5.51 0.99 -7.53
N SER A 251 -5.41 1.58 -6.33
CA SER A 251 -4.67 1.01 -5.19
C SER A 251 -5.13 -0.41 -4.87
N MET A 252 -6.45 -0.67 -4.89
CA MET A 252 -6.99 -2.03 -4.70
C MET A 252 -6.55 -3.01 -5.78
N VAL A 253 -6.46 -2.58 -7.04
CA VAL A 253 -5.95 -3.42 -8.14
C VAL A 253 -4.45 -3.72 -7.94
N LEU A 254 -3.68 -2.75 -7.45
CA LEU A 254 -2.25 -2.90 -7.20
C LEU A 254 -1.92 -3.82 -6.01
N LEU A 255 -2.90 -4.11 -5.14
CA LEU A 255 -2.76 -5.14 -4.11
C LEU A 255 -2.69 -6.55 -4.70
N LEU A 256 -3.24 -6.75 -5.90
CA LEU A 256 -3.17 -8.04 -6.57
C LEU A 256 -1.71 -8.30 -6.99
N PRO A 257 -1.16 -9.49 -6.72
CA PRO A 257 0.22 -9.83 -7.05
C PRO A 257 0.42 -10.13 -8.55
N ILE A 258 -0.21 -9.33 -9.41
CA ILE A 258 -0.20 -9.46 -10.88
C ILE A 258 0.98 -8.75 -11.54
N SER A 259 1.65 -7.85 -10.82
CA SER A 259 2.81 -7.09 -11.31
C SER A 259 3.90 -6.97 -10.25
N ILE A 260 5.13 -6.66 -10.68
CA ILE A 260 6.28 -6.39 -9.82
C ILE A 260 6.25 -4.91 -9.45
N GLY A 261 6.09 -4.61 -8.16
CA GLY A 261 6.08 -3.22 -7.66
C GLY A 261 4.95 -2.35 -8.22
N GLY A 262 3.89 -2.94 -8.80
CA GLY A 262 2.82 -2.19 -9.44
C GLY A 262 3.15 -1.66 -10.84
N ILE A 263 4.36 -1.90 -11.35
CA ILE A 263 4.82 -1.38 -12.65
C ILE A 263 3.99 -2.02 -13.79
N GLY A 264 3.56 -1.21 -14.75
CA GLY A 264 2.67 -1.62 -15.83
C GLY A 264 1.21 -1.73 -15.41
N ALA A 265 0.92 -2.31 -14.24
CA ALA A 265 -0.44 -2.38 -13.70
C ALA A 265 -0.98 -0.99 -13.37
N ARG A 266 -0.19 -0.15 -12.68
CA ARG A 266 -0.59 1.23 -12.35
C ARG A 266 -0.76 2.05 -13.62
N ASP A 267 0.19 1.96 -14.54
CA ASP A 267 0.18 2.69 -15.82
C ASP A 267 -1.07 2.36 -16.64
N SER A 268 -1.37 1.06 -16.76
CA SER A 268 -2.56 0.59 -17.48
C SER A 268 -3.85 1.04 -16.81
N MET A 269 -3.95 0.93 -15.48
CA MET A 269 -5.16 1.30 -14.76
C MET A 269 -5.37 2.82 -14.75
N TYR A 270 -4.30 3.61 -14.62
CA TYR A 270 -4.39 5.07 -14.75
C TYR A 270 -4.85 5.45 -16.17
N LEU A 271 -4.29 4.85 -17.22
CA LEU A 271 -4.75 5.07 -18.59
C LEU A 271 -6.23 4.71 -18.79
N VAL A 272 -6.68 3.60 -18.22
CA VAL A 272 -8.10 3.19 -18.31
C VAL A 272 -9.00 4.19 -17.60
N PHE A 273 -8.73 4.49 -16.32
CA PHE A 273 -9.65 5.29 -15.51
C PHE A 273 -9.53 6.79 -15.77
N PHE A 274 -8.31 7.35 -15.81
CA PHE A 274 -8.12 8.77 -16.13
C PHE A 274 -8.32 9.05 -17.63
N GLY A 275 -7.99 8.11 -18.53
CA GLY A 275 -8.24 8.29 -19.96
C GLY A 275 -9.73 8.34 -20.30
N ASN A 276 -10.58 7.57 -19.61
CA ASN A 276 -12.04 7.67 -19.75
C ASN A 276 -12.60 9.03 -19.33
N LEU A 277 -11.86 9.81 -18.55
CA LEU A 277 -12.21 11.19 -18.18
C LEU A 277 -11.71 12.23 -19.18
N GLY A 278 -11.12 11.78 -20.30
CA GLY A 278 -10.62 12.65 -21.36
C GLY A 278 -9.23 13.23 -21.11
N TYR A 279 -8.53 12.78 -20.05
CA TYR A 279 -7.16 13.24 -19.80
C TYR A 279 -6.16 12.68 -20.82
N GLU A 280 -5.13 13.47 -21.12
CA GLU A 280 -4.15 13.16 -22.15
C GLU A 280 -3.27 11.94 -21.77
N PRO A 281 -3.19 10.88 -22.60
CA PRO A 281 -2.44 9.66 -22.28
C PRO A 281 -0.96 9.88 -21.91
N ALA A 282 -0.28 10.78 -22.62
CA ALA A 282 1.13 11.08 -22.37
C ALA A 282 1.34 11.65 -20.95
N LYS A 283 0.47 12.57 -20.52
CA LYS A 283 0.52 13.18 -19.17
C LYS A 283 0.09 12.20 -18.09
N ILE A 284 -0.91 11.35 -18.34
CA ILE A 284 -1.30 10.27 -17.41
C ILE A 284 -0.10 9.35 -17.15
N LEU A 285 0.60 8.93 -18.21
CA LEU A 285 1.78 8.10 -18.07
C LEU A 285 2.94 8.83 -17.40
N ALA A 286 3.13 10.13 -17.66
CA ALA A 286 4.13 10.92 -16.95
C ALA A 286 3.89 10.93 -15.43
N VAL A 287 2.64 11.14 -15.00
CA VAL A 287 2.25 11.08 -13.57
C VAL A 287 2.51 9.69 -12.97
N SER A 288 2.12 8.63 -13.67
CA SER A 288 2.33 7.26 -13.18
C SER A 288 3.81 6.87 -13.15
N ALA A 289 4.56 7.17 -14.21
CA ALA A 289 5.98 6.88 -14.32
C ALA A 289 6.77 7.63 -13.26
N PHE A 290 6.51 8.93 -13.07
CA PHE A 290 7.14 9.73 -12.04
C PHE A 290 6.86 9.19 -10.64
N SER A 291 5.61 8.80 -10.35
CA SER A 291 5.25 8.14 -9.08
C SER A 291 6.02 6.82 -8.87
N GLY A 292 6.29 6.08 -9.94
CA GLY A 292 7.11 4.85 -9.91
C GLY A 292 8.58 5.12 -9.62
N ILE A 293 9.17 6.05 -10.38
CA ILE A 293 10.55 6.47 -10.22
C ILE A 293 10.77 7.00 -8.80
N LEU A 294 9.85 7.83 -8.30
CA LEU A 294 9.84 8.31 -6.93
C LEU A 294 9.87 7.18 -5.90
N GLY A 295 9.04 6.14 -6.07
CA GLY A 295 9.02 5.00 -5.15
C GLY A 295 10.32 4.19 -5.17
N ILE A 296 10.94 4.03 -6.34
CA ILE A 296 12.24 3.37 -6.50
C ILE A 296 13.34 4.20 -5.84
N LEU A 297 13.44 5.50 -6.17
CA LEU A 297 14.42 6.42 -5.60
C LEU A 297 14.27 6.52 -4.08
N GLY A 298 13.04 6.65 -3.58
CA GLY A 298 12.74 6.67 -2.15
C GLY A 298 13.23 5.39 -1.47
N SER A 299 12.97 4.22 -2.08
CA SER A 299 13.44 2.93 -1.56
C SER A 299 14.97 2.80 -1.58
N LEU A 300 15.65 3.33 -2.60
CA LEU A 300 17.11 3.37 -2.68
C LEU A 300 17.73 4.28 -1.60
N ILE A 301 17.24 5.52 -1.47
CA ILE A 301 17.69 6.50 -0.47
C ILE A 301 17.54 5.93 0.94
N ASN A 302 16.39 5.29 1.20
CA ASN A 302 16.08 4.62 2.46
C ASN A 302 17.07 3.50 2.80
N GLY A 303 17.59 2.79 1.79
CA GLY A 303 18.64 1.79 1.97
C GLY A 303 19.97 2.42 2.40
N VAL A 304 20.44 3.40 1.64
CA VAL A 304 21.74 4.07 1.87
C VAL A 304 21.78 4.76 3.23
N ALA A 305 20.70 5.44 3.62
CA ALA A 305 20.61 6.15 4.90
C ALA A 305 20.65 5.25 6.16
N ASN A 306 20.56 3.92 6.01
CA ASN A 306 20.70 2.97 7.12
C ASN A 306 22.10 2.34 7.22
N TYR A 307 22.97 2.53 6.21
CA TYR A 307 24.36 2.07 6.25
C TYR A 307 25.33 3.14 6.81
N PHE A 308 24.84 4.37 7.02
CA PHE A 308 25.52 5.48 7.70
C PHE A 308 24.81 5.82 9.01
#